data_AF-A0A1H0GVH4-F1
#
_entry.id   AF-A0A1H0GVH4-F1
#
_cell.length_a   1.000
_cell.length_b   1.000
_cell.length_c   1.000
_cell.angle_alpha   90.00
_cell.angle_beta   90.00
_cell.angle_gamma   90.00
#
_symmetry.space_group_name_H-M   'P 1'
#
loop_
_entity.id
_entity.type
_entity.pdbx_description
1 polymer ?
#
loop_
_entity_poly.entity_id
_entity_poly.type
_entity_poly.pdbx_seq_one_letter_code
_entity_poly.pdbx_strand_id
1 'polypeptide(L)'
;MTEKDIDTQAEVDNEQEQEREQAQLIMTWFQHIQEVMKEQFPEYEVEGQIGNNPTYGPMFAFTLKKDEKSTSCGFFLNEIMRNFQTNPNAGLWLTSFFVDLLRSPENHPLPNPPQSEDEAKELLDKQIVPYCASTLREEFPDQKIYVDLELHEEHGPVLEAGFVAVEDGNNTCALPLQYLMTLYLLNRDPAEPIIQAMYRLYEENNLGQ
;
A
#
# COMPACT_ATOMS: atom_id res chain seq x y z
N MET A 1 -38.21 21.33 25.84
CA MET A 1 -37.01 20.66 25.32
C MET A 1 -36.09 20.50 26.50
N THR A 2 -35.85 19.26 26.88
CA THR A 2 -35.02 18.91 28.04
C THR A 2 -33.55 19.10 27.66
N GLU A 3 -32.67 19.43 28.61
CA GLU A 3 -31.23 19.63 28.38
C GLU A 3 -30.57 18.44 27.63
N LYS A 4 -31.11 17.23 27.83
CA LYS A 4 -30.71 16.00 27.13
C LYS A 4 -30.95 16.02 25.61
N ASP A 5 -31.94 16.76 25.14
CA ASP A 5 -32.26 16.88 23.71
C ASP A 5 -31.32 17.88 23.00
N ILE A 6 -30.69 18.80 23.75
CA ILE A 6 -29.77 19.82 23.23
C ILE A 6 -28.36 19.25 23.09
N ASP A 7 -27.89 18.47 24.07
CA ASP A 7 -26.60 17.76 24.00
C ASP A 7 -26.56 16.76 22.84
N THR A 8 -27.64 16.01 22.63
CA THR A 8 -27.71 15.01 21.54
C THR A 8 -27.70 15.67 20.15
N GLN A 9 -28.30 16.87 20.00
CA GLN A 9 -28.32 17.59 18.72
C GLN A 9 -26.95 18.21 18.41
N ALA A 10 -26.25 18.73 19.43
CA ALA A 10 -24.92 19.32 19.28
C ALA A 10 -23.83 18.27 18.97
N GLU A 11 -23.93 17.06 19.51
CA GLU A 11 -23.05 15.94 19.17
C GLU A 11 -23.23 15.51 17.71
N VAL A 12 -24.48 15.39 17.24
CA VAL A 12 -24.80 15.00 15.85
C VAL A 12 -24.36 16.07 14.83
N ASP A 13 -24.53 17.35 15.15
CA ASP A 13 -24.09 18.43 14.26
C ASP A 13 -22.55 18.49 14.15
N ASN A 14 -21.83 18.19 15.24
CA ASN A 14 -20.36 18.17 15.27
C ASN A 14 -19.79 16.95 14.52
N GLU A 15 -20.41 15.77 14.64
CA GLU A 15 -20.05 14.58 13.85
C GLU A 15 -20.25 14.82 12.35
N GLN A 16 -21.38 15.43 11.96
CA GLN A 16 -21.63 15.76 10.55
C GLN A 16 -20.68 16.82 9.99
N GLU A 17 -20.25 17.79 10.81
CA GLU A 17 -19.26 18.78 10.42
C GLU A 17 -17.89 18.11 10.20
N GLN A 18 -17.46 17.23 11.10
CA GLN A 18 -16.22 16.48 10.97
C GLN A 18 -16.20 15.56 9.74
N GLU A 19 -17.31 14.86 9.46
CA GLU A 19 -17.42 14.02 8.25
C GLU A 19 -17.29 14.85 6.97
N ARG A 20 -17.89 16.05 6.94
CA ARG A 20 -17.78 16.96 5.80
C ARG A 20 -16.37 17.50 5.63
N GLU A 21 -15.72 17.90 6.71
CA GLU A 21 -14.33 18.35 6.68
C GLU A 21 -13.39 17.24 6.18
N GLN A 22 -13.59 16.01 6.66
CA GLN A 22 -12.81 14.86 6.22
C GLN A 22 -13.05 14.56 4.74
N ALA A 23 -14.30 14.57 4.27
CA ALA A 23 -14.62 14.36 2.86
C ALA A 23 -14.00 15.45 1.97
N GLN A 24 -14.03 16.71 2.43
CA GLN A 24 -13.42 17.82 1.72
C GLN A 24 -11.90 17.69 1.65
N LEU A 25 -11.26 17.25 2.74
CA LEU A 25 -9.82 16.98 2.76
C LEU A 25 -9.44 15.88 1.76
N ILE A 26 -10.18 14.76 1.77
CA ILE A 26 -9.95 13.64 0.84
C ILE A 26 -10.08 14.12 -0.60
N MET A 27 -11.14 14.87 -0.93
CA MET A 27 -11.35 15.41 -2.28
C MET A 27 -10.27 16.39 -2.70
N THR A 28 -9.82 17.25 -1.80
CA THR A 28 -8.76 18.23 -2.07
C THR A 28 -7.45 17.52 -2.41
N TRP A 29 -7.07 16.51 -1.62
CA TRP A 29 -5.90 15.68 -1.93
C TRP A 29 -6.07 14.92 -3.23
N PHE A 30 -7.23 14.32 -3.47
CA PHE A 30 -7.47 13.58 -4.70
C PHE A 30 -7.28 14.46 -5.95
N GLN A 31 -7.87 15.66 -5.95
CA GLN A 31 -7.74 16.63 -7.05
C GLN A 31 -6.29 17.06 -7.25
N HIS A 32 -5.60 17.43 -6.16
CA HIS A 32 -4.20 17.83 -6.22
C HIS A 32 -3.31 16.73 -6.83
N ILE A 33 -3.48 15.49 -6.37
CA ILE A 33 -2.68 14.37 -6.86
C ILE A 33 -3.03 14.03 -8.31
N GLN A 34 -4.30 14.14 -8.71
CA GLN A 34 -4.70 13.96 -10.10
C GLN A 34 -4.07 15.02 -11.02
N GLU A 35 -3.94 16.27 -10.56
CA GLU A 35 -3.22 17.32 -11.30
C GLU A 35 -1.74 16.99 -11.44
N VAL A 36 -1.07 16.59 -10.35
CA VAL A 36 0.34 16.14 -10.40
C VAL A 36 0.52 14.99 -11.39
N MET A 37 -0.37 14.00 -11.39
CA MET A 37 -0.32 12.89 -12.34
C MET A 37 -0.46 13.36 -13.79
N LYS A 38 -1.35 14.31 -14.07
CA LYS A 38 -1.50 14.90 -15.43
C LYS A 38 -0.27 15.68 -15.87
N GLU A 39 0.35 16.42 -14.97
CA GLU A 39 1.58 17.17 -15.25
C GLU A 39 2.76 16.23 -15.55
N GLN A 40 2.87 15.13 -14.82
CA GLN A 40 3.95 14.15 -14.98
C GLN A 40 3.76 13.24 -16.21
N PHE A 41 2.51 13.02 -16.64
CA PHE A 41 2.17 12.19 -17.79
C PHE A 41 1.33 12.96 -18.83
N PRO A 42 1.86 14.03 -19.46
CA PRO A 42 1.09 14.91 -20.35
C PRO A 42 0.62 14.23 -21.64
N GLU A 43 1.23 13.10 -22.00
CA GLU A 43 0.85 12.31 -23.19
C GLU A 43 -0.19 11.22 -22.89
N TYR A 44 -0.63 11.08 -21.64
CA TYR A 44 -1.59 10.07 -21.22
C TYR A 44 -2.89 10.75 -20.79
N GLU A 45 -4.01 10.07 -21.05
CA GLU A 45 -5.24 10.36 -20.34
C GLU A 45 -5.13 9.83 -18.91
N VAL A 46 -5.36 10.70 -17.92
CA VAL A 46 -5.29 10.38 -16.50
C VAL A 46 -6.68 10.36 -15.90
N GLU A 47 -7.15 9.17 -15.57
CA GLU A 47 -8.35 8.93 -14.78
C GLU A 47 -7.98 8.65 -13.32
N GLY A 48 -8.87 8.99 -12.40
CA GLY A 48 -8.69 8.72 -10.98
C GLY A 48 -9.99 8.23 -10.34
N GLN A 49 -9.85 7.44 -9.29
CA GLN A 49 -10.96 7.00 -8.45
C GLN A 49 -10.56 7.00 -6.98
N ILE A 50 -11.56 7.23 -6.12
CA ILE A 50 -11.43 7.16 -4.67
C ILE A 50 -12.11 5.86 -4.21
N GLY A 51 -11.37 5.04 -3.48
CA GLY A 51 -11.89 3.88 -2.76
C GLY A 51 -11.73 4.06 -1.26
N ASN A 52 -12.37 3.18 -0.49
CA ASN A 52 -12.17 3.11 0.95
C ASN A 52 -11.91 1.66 1.36
N ASN A 53 -10.83 1.43 2.08
CA ASN A 53 -10.53 0.15 2.70
C ASN A 53 -10.98 0.17 4.17
N PRO A 54 -11.68 -0.85 4.68
CA PRO A 54 -12.11 -0.88 6.08
C PRO A 54 -10.98 -0.76 7.12
N THR A 55 -9.79 -1.24 6.77
CA THR A 55 -8.62 -1.23 7.66
C THR A 55 -7.71 -0.03 7.42
N TYR A 56 -7.51 0.35 6.15
CA TYR A 56 -6.52 1.37 5.78
C TYR A 56 -7.11 2.74 5.42
N GLY A 57 -8.44 2.87 5.41
CA GLY A 57 -9.14 4.11 5.12
C GLY A 57 -9.13 4.48 3.63
N PRO A 58 -9.19 5.78 3.30
CA PRO A 58 -9.27 6.25 1.92
C PRO A 58 -8.05 5.87 1.10
N MET A 59 -8.31 5.43 -0.13
CA MET A 59 -7.29 5.07 -1.11
C MET A 59 -7.60 5.76 -2.43
N PHE A 60 -6.55 6.14 -3.16
CA PHE A 60 -6.67 6.66 -4.51
C PHE A 60 -6.12 5.63 -5.48
N ALA A 61 -6.76 5.50 -6.63
CA ALA A 61 -6.18 4.80 -7.76
C ALA A 61 -6.22 5.69 -8.98
N PHE A 62 -5.13 5.68 -9.74
CA PHE A 62 -4.99 6.43 -10.97
C PHE A 62 -4.75 5.47 -12.12
N THR A 63 -5.39 5.74 -13.25
CA THR A 63 -5.26 4.97 -14.48
C THR A 63 -4.70 5.89 -15.56
N LEU A 64 -3.58 5.47 -16.15
CA LEU A 64 -2.95 6.09 -17.31
C LEU A 64 -3.38 5.34 -18.56
N LYS A 65 -3.99 6.04 -19.51
CA LYS A 65 -4.41 5.49 -20.80
C LYS A 65 -3.68 6.19 -21.94
N LYS A 66 -3.18 5.40 -22.89
CA LYS A 66 -2.62 5.88 -24.15
C LYS A 66 -2.82 4.81 -25.22
N ASP A 67 -3.43 5.19 -26.33
CA ASP A 67 -3.85 4.26 -27.38
C ASP A 67 -4.75 3.15 -26.82
N GLU A 68 -4.42 1.87 -27.05
CA GLU A 68 -5.13 0.71 -26.48
C GLU A 68 -4.56 0.25 -25.12
N LYS A 69 -3.54 0.96 -24.60
CA LYS A 69 -2.87 0.58 -23.36
C LYS A 69 -3.45 1.31 -22.15
N SER A 70 -3.69 0.56 -21.08
CA SER A 70 -4.18 1.05 -19.80
C SER A 70 -3.38 0.47 -18.64
N THR A 71 -2.93 1.34 -17.73
CA THR A 71 -2.16 0.97 -16.54
C THR A 71 -2.73 1.69 -15.33
N SER A 72 -3.14 0.94 -14.32
CA SER A 72 -3.69 1.43 -13.06
C SER A 72 -2.76 1.12 -11.90
N CYS A 73 -2.61 2.07 -10.97
CA CYS A 73 -1.93 1.84 -9.70
C CYS A 73 -2.65 2.60 -8.59
N GLY A 74 -2.67 2.00 -7.40
CA GLY A 74 -3.33 2.51 -6.21
C GLY A 74 -2.37 2.91 -5.09
N PHE A 75 -2.90 3.73 -4.17
CA PHE A 75 -2.14 4.39 -3.11
C PHE A 75 -3.02 4.61 -1.88
N PHE A 76 -2.43 4.49 -0.69
CA PHE A 76 -3.10 4.89 0.54
C PHE A 76 -3.03 6.41 0.70
N LEU A 77 -4.11 7.06 1.12
CA LEU A 77 -4.12 8.52 1.31
C LEU A 77 -3.08 8.97 2.35
N ASN A 78 -2.96 8.23 3.46
CA ASN A 78 -1.99 8.55 4.52
C ASN A 78 -0.53 8.47 4.03
N GLU A 79 -0.22 7.53 3.13
CA GLU A 79 1.09 7.38 2.50
C GLU A 79 1.39 8.58 1.59
N ILE A 80 0.44 8.94 0.72
CA ILE A 80 0.53 10.13 -0.14
C ILE A 80 0.76 11.38 0.70
N MET A 81 -0.09 11.64 1.69
CA MET A 81 -0.01 12.84 2.52
C MET A 81 1.35 12.95 3.20
N ARG A 82 1.82 11.85 3.80
CA ARG A 82 3.13 11.80 4.45
C ARG A 82 4.25 12.09 3.45
N ASN A 83 4.22 11.47 2.28
CA ASN A 83 5.27 11.65 1.28
C ASN A 83 5.29 13.10 0.75
N PHE A 84 4.14 13.67 0.40
CA PHE A 84 4.06 15.06 -0.07
C PHE A 84 4.44 16.10 0.99
N GLN A 85 4.34 15.77 2.28
CA GLN A 85 4.77 16.64 3.36
C GLN A 85 6.28 16.57 3.64
N THR A 86 6.94 15.45 3.35
CA THR A 86 8.34 15.20 3.77
C THR A 86 9.32 15.02 2.62
N ASN A 87 8.85 14.71 1.41
CA ASN A 87 9.67 14.44 0.24
C ASN A 87 9.58 15.59 -0.77
N PRO A 88 10.70 16.31 -1.04
CA PRO A 88 10.70 17.38 -2.04
C PRO A 88 10.42 16.88 -3.47
N ASN A 89 10.54 15.57 -3.71
CA ASN A 89 10.32 14.93 -5.00
C ASN A 89 9.09 14.00 -4.98
N ALA A 90 8.07 14.31 -4.17
CA ALA A 90 6.89 13.45 -4.00
C ALA A 90 6.16 13.12 -5.32
N GLY A 91 6.14 14.05 -6.29
CA GLY A 91 5.61 13.79 -7.62
C GLY A 91 6.38 12.68 -8.37
N LEU A 92 7.72 12.68 -8.30
CA LEU A 92 8.54 11.63 -8.90
C LEU A 92 8.39 10.29 -8.18
N TRP A 93 8.25 10.30 -6.86
CA TRP A 93 7.94 9.11 -6.08
C TRP A 93 6.58 8.51 -6.47
N LEU A 94 5.56 9.35 -6.64
CA LEU A 94 4.23 8.89 -7.04
C LEU A 94 4.26 8.23 -8.43
N THR A 95 4.98 8.83 -9.38
CA THR A 95 5.04 8.32 -10.76
C THR A 95 5.96 7.12 -10.93
N SER A 96 6.90 6.88 -10.02
CA SER A 96 7.81 5.73 -10.12
C SER A 96 7.06 4.39 -10.12
N PHE A 97 5.91 4.30 -9.44
CA PHE A 97 5.06 3.10 -9.41
C PHE A 97 4.48 2.72 -10.77
N PHE A 98 4.42 3.65 -11.72
CA PHE A 98 3.93 3.38 -13.07
C PHE A 98 5.05 2.98 -14.04
N VAL A 99 6.32 3.22 -13.71
CA VAL A 99 7.43 3.10 -14.67
C VAL A 99 7.54 1.69 -15.24
N ASP A 100 7.59 0.67 -14.38
CA ASP A 100 7.76 -0.70 -14.84
C ASP A 100 6.46 -1.28 -15.44
N LEU A 101 5.30 -0.88 -14.91
CA LEU A 101 4.00 -1.23 -15.48
C LEU A 101 3.83 -0.66 -16.91
N LEU A 102 4.28 0.57 -17.15
CA LEU A 102 4.26 1.22 -18.46
C LEU A 102 5.30 0.65 -19.44
N ARG A 103 6.36 0.00 -18.97
CA ARG A 103 7.34 -0.70 -19.82
C ARG A 103 6.86 -2.08 -20.26
N SER A 104 6.06 -2.74 -19.44
CA SER A 104 5.46 -4.03 -19.78
C SER A 104 4.57 -3.89 -21.04
N PRO A 105 4.57 -4.84 -21.99
CA PRO A 105 3.67 -4.78 -23.14
C PRO A 105 2.19 -4.99 -22.77
N GLU A 106 1.92 -5.53 -21.58
CA GLU A 106 0.58 -5.87 -21.10
C GLU A 106 -0.18 -4.67 -20.54
N ASN A 107 -1.51 -4.82 -20.49
CA ASN A 107 -2.38 -3.94 -19.72
C ASN A 107 -2.35 -4.32 -18.24
N HIS A 108 -2.41 -3.32 -17.36
CA HIS A 108 -2.36 -3.50 -15.91
C HIS A 108 -3.58 -2.84 -15.24
N PRO A 109 -4.81 -3.34 -15.45
CA PRO A 109 -5.95 -2.90 -14.67
C PRO A 109 -5.74 -3.30 -13.20
N LEU A 110 -6.46 -2.65 -12.27
CA LEU A 110 -6.46 -3.13 -10.88
C LEU A 110 -6.97 -4.58 -10.82
N PRO A 111 -6.34 -5.47 -10.02
CA PRO A 111 -6.81 -6.83 -9.86
C PRO A 111 -8.20 -6.85 -9.21
N ASN A 112 -8.99 -7.87 -9.58
CA ASN A 112 -10.29 -8.06 -8.94
C ASN A 112 -10.08 -8.50 -7.48
N PRO A 113 -10.80 -7.89 -6.51
CA PRO A 113 -10.75 -8.36 -5.14
C PRO A 113 -11.34 -9.77 -5.02
N PRO A 114 -10.83 -10.61 -4.11
CA PRO A 114 -11.42 -11.91 -3.84
C PRO A 114 -12.87 -11.75 -3.35
N GLN A 115 -13.76 -12.65 -3.78
CA GLN A 115 -15.19 -12.62 -3.46
C GLN A 115 -15.56 -13.49 -2.26
N SER A 116 -14.60 -14.25 -1.72
CA SER A 116 -14.77 -15.12 -0.57
C SER A 116 -13.48 -15.26 0.24
N GLU A 117 -13.59 -15.78 1.47
CA GLU A 117 -12.41 -16.10 2.30
C GLU A 117 -11.53 -17.19 1.66
N ASP A 118 -12.13 -18.18 1.00
CA ASP A 118 -11.41 -19.24 0.29
C ASP A 118 -10.59 -18.66 -0.88
N GLU A 119 -11.16 -17.75 -1.67
CA GLU A 119 -10.43 -17.06 -2.75
C GLU A 119 -9.31 -16.17 -2.21
N ALA A 120 -9.56 -15.46 -1.10
CA ALA A 120 -8.54 -14.62 -0.46
C ALA A 120 -7.37 -15.48 0.06
N LYS A 121 -7.69 -16.61 0.69
CA LYS A 121 -6.70 -17.59 1.14
C LYS A 121 -5.91 -18.16 -0.03
N GLU A 122 -6.58 -18.53 -1.12
CA GLU A 122 -5.92 -19.05 -2.31
C GLU A 122 -4.96 -18.01 -2.92
N LEU A 123 -5.38 -16.74 -3.01
CA LEU A 123 -4.55 -15.65 -3.50
C LEU A 123 -3.28 -15.47 -2.64
N LEU A 124 -3.44 -15.50 -1.31
CA LEU A 124 -2.32 -15.41 -0.38
C LEU A 124 -1.37 -16.61 -0.51
N ASP A 125 -1.90 -17.83 -0.40
CA ASP A 125 -1.14 -19.07 -0.33
C ASP A 125 -0.42 -19.39 -1.66
N LYS A 126 -1.03 -19.06 -2.80
CA LYS A 126 -0.51 -19.44 -4.12
C LYS A 126 0.22 -18.33 -4.86
N GLN A 127 -0.03 -17.07 -4.53
CA GLN A 127 0.55 -15.94 -5.27
C GLN A 127 1.39 -15.05 -4.36
N ILE A 128 0.76 -14.38 -3.39
CA ILE A 128 1.42 -13.31 -2.62
C ILE A 128 2.55 -13.84 -1.75
N VAL A 129 2.27 -14.84 -0.90
CA VAL A 129 3.26 -15.37 0.03
C VAL A 129 4.44 -16.04 -0.70
N PRO A 130 4.22 -16.91 -1.71
CA PRO A 130 5.32 -17.46 -2.50
C PRO A 130 6.16 -16.38 -3.19
N TYR A 131 5.51 -15.37 -3.77
CA TYR A 131 6.20 -14.27 -4.45
C TYR A 131 7.06 -13.44 -3.50
N CYS A 132 6.54 -13.04 -2.33
CA CYS A 132 7.33 -12.32 -1.34
C CYS A 132 8.53 -13.17 -0.88
N ALA A 133 8.31 -14.46 -0.62
CA ALA A 133 9.36 -15.36 -0.16
C ALA A 133 10.46 -15.60 -1.22
N SER A 134 10.11 -15.70 -2.51
CA SER A 134 11.11 -15.82 -3.57
C SER A 134 11.88 -14.52 -3.77
N THR A 135 11.17 -13.39 -3.84
CA THR A 135 11.78 -12.07 -4.08
C THR A 135 12.76 -11.71 -2.96
N LEU A 136 12.42 -11.99 -1.70
CA LEU A 136 13.35 -11.79 -0.58
C LEU A 136 14.62 -12.64 -0.70
N ARG A 137 14.52 -13.89 -1.15
CA ARG A 137 15.69 -14.76 -1.33
C ARG A 137 16.55 -14.35 -2.53
N GLU A 138 15.91 -13.79 -3.56
CA GLU A 138 16.61 -13.23 -4.73
C GLU A 138 17.33 -11.93 -4.38
N GLU A 139 16.74 -11.10 -3.53
CA GLU A 139 17.31 -9.82 -3.11
C GLU A 139 18.54 -9.99 -2.20
N PHE A 140 18.55 -11.03 -1.37
CA PHE A 140 19.65 -11.31 -0.43
C PHE A 140 20.30 -12.68 -0.73
N PRO A 141 20.96 -12.86 -1.89
CA PRO A 141 21.40 -14.19 -2.36
C PRO A 141 22.52 -14.79 -1.50
N ASP A 142 23.32 -13.95 -0.85
CA ASP A 142 24.43 -14.36 0.02
C ASP A 142 23.97 -14.69 1.45
N GLN A 143 22.68 -14.52 1.75
CA GLN A 143 22.12 -14.70 3.09
C GLN A 143 21.13 -15.85 3.11
N LYS A 144 21.10 -16.57 4.24
CA LYS A 144 20.04 -17.54 4.50
C LYS A 144 18.83 -16.81 5.10
N ILE A 145 17.81 -16.62 4.28
CA ILE A 145 16.58 -15.93 4.66
C ILE A 145 15.56 -16.91 5.24
N TYR A 146 15.10 -16.63 6.45
CA TYR A 146 13.91 -17.24 7.05
C TYR A 146 12.68 -16.48 6.58
N VAL A 147 11.63 -17.21 6.18
CA VAL A 147 10.32 -16.65 5.82
C VAL A 147 9.26 -17.65 6.27
N ASP A 148 8.31 -17.22 7.11
CA ASP A 148 7.21 -18.06 7.57
C ASP A 148 5.93 -17.23 7.85
N LEU A 149 4.81 -17.93 8.02
CA LEU A 149 3.53 -17.36 8.43
C LEU A 149 3.39 -17.47 9.94
N GLU A 150 3.16 -16.34 10.59
CA GLU A 150 2.99 -16.27 12.04
C GLU A 150 1.66 -15.60 12.41
N LEU A 151 1.20 -15.85 13.65
CA LEU A 151 0.00 -15.21 14.19
C LEU A 151 0.40 -14.18 15.26
N HIS A 152 0.34 -12.90 14.90
CA HIS A 152 0.63 -11.80 15.81
C HIS A 152 -0.62 -11.41 16.64
N GLU A 153 -0.44 -11.13 17.93
CA GLU A 153 -1.57 -10.86 18.85
C GLU A 153 -2.44 -9.68 18.42
N GLU A 154 -1.81 -8.58 17.98
CA GLU A 154 -2.52 -7.34 17.62
C GLU A 154 -2.86 -7.23 16.12
N HIS A 155 -2.13 -7.94 15.27
CA HIS A 155 -2.16 -7.74 13.82
C HIS A 155 -2.70 -8.96 13.06
N GLY A 156 -2.98 -10.05 13.77
CA GLY A 156 -3.46 -11.29 13.17
C GLY A 156 -2.37 -11.98 12.35
N PRO A 157 -2.75 -12.68 11.26
CA PRO A 157 -1.79 -13.38 10.41
C PRO A 157 -0.80 -12.42 9.74
N VAL A 158 0.48 -12.72 9.86
CA VAL A 158 1.59 -11.94 9.29
C VAL A 158 2.52 -12.84 8.47
N LEU A 159 3.20 -12.25 7.50
CA LEU A 159 4.38 -12.83 6.88
C LEU A 159 5.60 -12.31 7.65
N GLU A 160 6.32 -13.19 8.32
CA GLU A 160 7.57 -12.87 9.01
C GLU A 160 8.77 -13.25 8.13
N ALA A 161 9.78 -12.39 8.10
CA ALA A 161 11.06 -12.67 7.47
C ALA A 161 12.23 -12.18 8.33
N GLY A 162 13.38 -12.84 8.22
CA GLY A 162 14.59 -12.48 8.96
C GLY A 162 15.85 -13.17 8.45
N PHE A 163 16.99 -12.76 9.01
CA PHE A 163 18.30 -13.34 8.68
C PHE A 163 18.65 -14.44 9.67
N VAL A 164 18.81 -15.68 9.19
CA VAL A 164 19.15 -16.83 10.06
C VAL A 164 20.51 -16.66 10.76
N ALA A 165 21.42 -15.85 10.20
CA ALA A 165 22.75 -15.60 10.77
C ALA A 165 22.73 -14.73 12.04
N VAL A 166 21.62 -14.03 12.32
CA VAL A 166 21.49 -13.17 13.48
C VAL A 166 20.79 -13.95 14.59
N GLU A 167 21.55 -14.40 15.59
CA GLU A 167 21.05 -15.22 16.70
C GLU A 167 20.58 -14.38 17.90
N ASP A 168 21.13 -13.18 18.10
CA ASP A 168 20.84 -12.30 19.22
C ASP A 168 20.26 -10.95 18.76
N GLY A 169 19.22 -10.47 19.44
CA GLY A 169 18.60 -9.17 19.18
C GLY A 169 17.38 -9.22 18.26
N ASN A 170 16.98 -8.06 17.72
CA ASN A 170 15.87 -7.97 16.78
C ASN A 170 16.35 -8.40 15.38
N ASN A 171 15.92 -9.57 14.93
CA ASN A 171 16.42 -10.20 13.70
C ASN A 171 15.32 -10.51 12.67
N THR A 172 14.05 -10.27 13.02
CA THR A 172 12.91 -10.47 12.13
C THR A 172 12.11 -9.18 11.94
N CYS A 173 11.37 -9.15 10.85
CA CYS A 173 10.33 -8.17 10.59
C CYS A 173 9.08 -8.92 10.10
N ALA A 174 7.90 -8.38 10.40
CA ALA A 174 6.65 -9.01 10.04
C ALA A 174 5.68 -7.99 9.45
N LEU A 175 4.93 -8.40 8.42
CA LEU A 175 3.88 -7.58 7.80
C LEU A 175 2.54 -8.32 7.78
N PRO A 176 1.42 -7.63 8.08
CA PRO A 176 0.08 -8.25 8.03
C PRO A 176 -0.25 -8.77 6.63
N LEU A 177 -0.79 -9.99 6.52
CA LEU A 177 -1.17 -10.57 5.21
C LEU A 177 -2.21 -9.71 4.49
N GLN A 178 -3.13 -9.09 5.25
CA GLN A 178 -4.13 -8.17 4.69
C GLN A 178 -3.50 -6.93 4.04
N TYR A 179 -2.37 -6.46 4.58
CA TYR A 179 -1.64 -5.33 4.01
C TYR A 179 -1.03 -5.73 2.67
N LEU A 180 -0.36 -6.89 2.62
CA LEU A 180 0.24 -7.43 1.41
C LEU A 180 -0.80 -7.66 0.30
N MET A 181 -1.96 -8.23 0.65
CA MET A 181 -3.06 -8.39 -0.29
C MET A 181 -3.60 -7.05 -0.77
N THR A 182 -3.70 -6.04 0.11
CA THR A 182 -4.15 -4.71 -0.31
C THR A 182 -3.16 -4.08 -1.29
N LEU A 183 -1.85 -4.22 -1.08
CA LEU A 183 -0.84 -3.77 -2.03
C LEU A 183 -1.00 -4.46 -3.39
N TYR A 184 -1.13 -5.78 -3.39
CA TYR A 184 -1.37 -6.54 -4.62
C TYR A 184 -2.60 -6.03 -5.39
N LEU A 185 -3.73 -5.82 -4.71
CA LEU A 185 -4.97 -5.29 -5.30
C LEU A 185 -4.86 -3.83 -5.77
N LEU A 186 -3.78 -3.13 -5.41
CA LEU A 186 -3.47 -1.78 -5.86
C LEU A 186 -2.41 -1.78 -7.00
N ASN A 187 -2.07 -2.94 -7.59
CA ASN A 187 -0.93 -3.11 -8.51
C ASN A 187 0.39 -2.62 -7.91
N ARG A 188 0.53 -2.74 -6.58
CA ARG A 188 1.77 -2.45 -5.86
C ARG A 188 2.47 -3.78 -5.59
N ASP A 189 3.80 -3.73 -5.61
CA ASP A 189 4.62 -4.87 -5.23
C ASP A 189 4.41 -5.18 -3.73
N PRO A 190 3.86 -6.36 -3.37
CA PRO A 190 3.68 -6.74 -1.97
C PRO A 190 4.99 -7.12 -1.26
N ALA A 191 6.07 -7.41 -1.98
CA ALA A 191 7.38 -7.74 -1.40
C ALA A 191 8.18 -6.48 -1.02
N GLU A 192 7.96 -5.36 -1.69
CA GLU A 192 8.72 -4.12 -1.49
C GLU A 192 8.81 -3.67 -0.01
N PRO A 193 7.72 -3.60 0.78
CA PRO A 193 7.83 -3.12 2.15
C PRO A 193 8.60 -4.08 3.07
N ILE A 194 8.53 -5.40 2.82
CA ILE A 194 9.30 -6.37 3.60
C ILE A 194 10.77 -6.36 3.20
N ILE A 195 11.08 -6.15 1.91
CA ILE A 195 12.45 -5.92 1.43
C ILE A 195 13.06 -4.69 2.13
N GLN A 196 12.34 -3.57 2.18
CA GLN A 196 12.81 -2.37 2.88
C GLN A 196 13.03 -2.61 4.38
N ALA A 197 12.16 -3.40 5.03
CA ALA A 197 12.35 -3.77 6.43
C ALA A 197 13.58 -4.67 6.63
N MET A 198 13.79 -5.62 5.73
CA MET A 198 14.96 -6.51 5.73
C MET A 198 16.26 -5.74 5.48
N TYR A 199 16.28 -4.73 4.60
CA TYR A 199 17.45 -3.86 4.43
C TYR A 199 17.83 -3.12 5.72
N ARG A 200 16.84 -2.62 6.49
CA ARG A 200 17.12 -2.00 7.80
C ARG A 200 17.75 -3.01 8.77
N LEU A 201 17.20 -4.22 8.85
CA LEU A 201 17.78 -5.29 9.68
C LEU A 201 19.19 -5.67 9.22
N TYR A 202 19.44 -5.68 7.91
CA TYR A 202 20.74 -6.00 7.32
C TYR A 202 21.81 -4.98 7.75
N GLU A 203 21.46 -3.69 7.70
CA GLU A 203 22.33 -2.59 8.13
C GLU A 203 22.54 -2.58 9.65
N GLU A 204 21.46 -2.71 10.44
CA GLU A 204 21.52 -2.70 11.91
C GLU A 204 22.38 -3.86 12.45
N ASN A 205 22.39 -5.00 11.77
CA ASN A 205 23.16 -6.17 12.14
C ASN A 205 24.53 -6.28 11.42
N ASN A 206 24.93 -5.25 10.65
CA ASN A 206 26.22 -5.18 9.94
C ASN A 206 26.52 -6.39 9.03
N LEU A 207 25.50 -6.93 8.36
CA LEU A 207 25.63 -8.16 7.55
C LEU A 207 26.33 -7.95 6.19
N GLY A 208 26.62 -6.70 5.81
CA GLY A 208 27.33 -6.33 4.58
C GLY A 208 28.80 -5.95 4.76
N GLN A 209 29.37 -6.19 5.95
CA GLN A 209 30.76 -5.90 6.28
C GLN A 209 31.61 -7.17 6.39
#